data_AF-C4JTT9-F1
#
_entry.id   AF-C4JTT9-F1
#
_cell.length_a   1.000
_cell.length_b   1.000
_cell.length_c   1.000
_cell.angle_alpha   90.00
_cell.angle_beta   90.00
_cell.angle_gamma   90.00
#
_symmetry.space_group_name_H-M   'P 1'
#
loop_
_entity.id
_entity.type
_entity.pdbx_description
1 polymer ?
#
loop_
_entity_poly.entity_id
_entity_poly.type
_entity_poly.pdbx_seq_one_letter_code
_entity_poly.pdbx_strand_id
1 'polypeptide(L)'
;MPQENARTINAVTGHFNDMRMKGRLSRSWRAKHWNHDRPWTVEEDAEILLWHVSGRANLDPQKFVRNDRAGGAVLEREKYLCEDAELVETVARIEERLRLILLEHDMIDTEADTVMARQAAIEARREEGNGLVEIYTAIQDSLKAREADAEEHTGQV
;
A
#
# COMPACT_ATOMS: atom_id res chain seq x y z
N MET A 1 6.64 -25.01 -24.93
CA MET A 1 6.41 -23.65 -25.45
C MET A 1 6.12 -22.75 -24.27
N PRO A 2 6.88 -21.67 -24.00
CA PRO A 2 6.48 -20.73 -22.96
C PRO A 2 5.28 -19.93 -23.47
N GLN A 3 4.15 -20.03 -22.77
CA GLN A 3 2.98 -19.21 -23.03
C GLN A 3 3.33 -17.75 -22.73
N GLU A 4 3.47 -16.96 -23.78
CA GLU A 4 3.27 -15.51 -23.76
C GLU A 4 1.84 -15.27 -23.27
N ASN A 5 1.64 -15.24 -21.95
CA ASN A 5 0.40 -14.80 -21.34
C ASN A 5 0.26 -13.30 -21.62
N ALA A 6 -0.33 -13.05 -22.79
CA ALA A 6 -0.56 -11.75 -23.33
C ALA A 6 -1.29 -10.89 -22.30
N ARG A 7 -0.63 -9.82 -21.87
CA ARG A 7 -1.24 -8.60 -21.33
C ARG A 7 -2.15 -7.99 -22.41
N THR A 8 -3.20 -8.70 -22.80
CA THR A 8 -4.18 -8.22 -23.77
C THR A 8 -4.97 -7.10 -23.09
N ILE A 9 -5.21 -6.01 -23.83
CA ILE A 9 -5.97 -4.84 -23.36
C ILE A 9 -7.34 -5.27 -22.78
N ASN A 10 -7.91 -6.35 -23.30
CA ASN A 10 -9.16 -6.95 -22.82
C ASN A 10 -9.00 -7.62 -21.44
N ALA A 11 -7.90 -8.33 -21.19
CA ALA A 11 -7.61 -8.91 -19.88
C ALA A 11 -7.38 -7.82 -18.82
N VAL A 12 -6.64 -6.77 -19.20
CA VAL A 12 -6.42 -5.58 -18.36
C VAL A 12 -7.75 -4.86 -18.07
N THR A 13 -8.58 -4.67 -19.10
CA THR A 13 -9.89 -4.00 -18.95
C THR A 13 -10.89 -4.82 -18.14
N GLY A 14 -10.88 -6.14 -18.30
CA GLY A 14 -11.68 -7.07 -17.51
C GLY A 14 -11.28 -7.05 -16.04
N HIS A 15 -9.98 -7.08 -15.75
CA HIS A 15 -9.45 -6.96 -14.40
C HIS A 15 -9.82 -5.62 -13.75
N PHE A 16 -9.72 -4.50 -14.48
CA PHE A 16 -10.17 -3.19 -13.99
C PHE A 16 -11.68 -3.13 -13.73
N ASN A 17 -12.51 -3.77 -14.56
CA ASN A 17 -13.95 -3.82 -14.35
C ASN A 17 -14.33 -4.70 -13.14
N ASP A 18 -13.64 -5.81 -12.93
CA ASP A 18 -13.81 -6.64 -11.73
C ASP A 18 -13.44 -5.85 -10.46
N MET A 19 -12.34 -5.10 -10.50
CA MET A 19 -11.96 -4.21 -9.39
C MET A 19 -13.03 -3.13 -9.14
N ARG A 20 -13.62 -2.52 -10.19
CA ARG A 20 -14.72 -1.55 -10.03
C ARG A 20 -15.99 -2.15 -9.44
N MET A 21 -16.43 -3.31 -9.94
CA MET A 21 -17.65 -3.97 -9.47
C MET A 21 -17.55 -4.37 -7.99
N LYS A 22 -16.33 -4.65 -7.53
CA LYS A 22 -16.01 -4.93 -6.13
C LYS A 22 -15.75 -3.67 -5.29
N GLY A 23 -15.91 -2.47 -5.85
CA GLY A 23 -15.66 -1.19 -5.16
C GLY A 23 -14.18 -0.87 -4.90
N ARG A 24 -13.26 -1.63 -5.50
CA ARG A 24 -11.79 -1.57 -5.33
C ARG A 24 -11.12 -0.59 -6.29
N LEU A 25 -11.90 0.12 -7.11
CA LEU A 25 -11.38 1.08 -8.06
C LEU A 25 -12.45 2.13 -8.32
N SER A 26 -12.14 3.40 -8.10
CA SER A 26 -13.09 4.48 -8.34
C SER A 26 -13.45 4.59 -9.82
N ARG A 27 -14.63 5.15 -10.10
CA ARG A 27 -15.03 5.52 -11.47
C ARG A 27 -14.07 6.56 -12.06
N SER A 28 -13.45 7.39 -11.22
CA SER A 28 -12.49 8.43 -11.56
C SER A 28 -11.08 7.92 -11.88
N TRP A 29 -10.75 6.64 -11.69
CA TRP A 29 -9.41 6.10 -11.99
C TRP A 29 -8.90 6.41 -13.41
N ARG A 30 -9.81 6.41 -14.40
CA ARG A 30 -9.49 6.74 -15.81
C ARG A 30 -9.73 8.22 -16.16
N ALA A 31 -10.15 9.05 -15.21
CA ALA A 31 -10.36 10.46 -15.45
C ALA A 31 -9.02 11.07 -15.91
N LYS A 32 -9.05 11.72 -17.07
CA LYS A 32 -7.88 12.34 -17.69
C LYS A 32 -7.54 13.70 -17.04
N HIS A 33 -8.43 14.21 -16.18
CA HIS A 33 -8.36 15.55 -15.59
C HIS A 33 -8.70 15.43 -14.10
N TRP A 34 -7.92 16.09 -13.26
CA TRP A 34 -7.84 15.89 -11.82
C TRP A 34 -8.79 16.79 -11.04
N ASN A 35 -9.47 16.23 -10.05
CA ASN A 35 -10.01 17.02 -8.94
C ASN A 35 -9.05 16.86 -7.77
N HIS A 36 -8.23 17.88 -7.50
CA HIS A 36 -7.22 17.92 -6.44
C HIS A 36 -7.81 18.36 -5.09
N ASP A 37 -9.13 18.39 -4.95
CA ASP A 37 -9.81 19.18 -3.91
C ASP A 37 -9.58 18.69 -2.46
N ARG A 38 -8.96 17.53 -2.25
CA ARG A 38 -8.63 17.04 -0.91
C ARG A 38 -7.15 16.68 -0.72
N PRO A 39 -6.52 17.10 0.40
CA PRO A 39 -5.18 16.64 0.80
C PRO A 39 -5.09 15.12 0.84
N TRP A 40 -3.90 14.57 0.59
CA TRP A 40 -3.61 13.15 0.78
C TRP A 40 -3.68 12.79 2.26
N THR A 41 -4.36 11.70 2.58
CA THR A 41 -4.35 11.18 3.96
C THR A 41 -3.20 10.19 4.12
N VAL A 42 -2.74 10.00 5.36
CA VAL A 42 -1.65 9.08 5.66
C VAL A 42 -2.04 7.64 5.32
N GLU A 43 -3.32 7.30 5.44
CA GLU A 43 -3.85 6.00 5.06
C GLU A 43 -3.77 5.78 3.54
N GLU A 44 -4.07 6.80 2.73
CA GLU A 44 -3.91 6.72 1.28
C GLU A 44 -2.44 6.58 0.88
N ASP A 45 -1.53 7.29 1.56
CA ASP A 45 -0.09 7.20 1.31
C ASP A 45 0.48 5.83 1.68
N ALA A 46 0.02 5.26 2.81
CA ALA A 46 0.41 3.93 3.24
C ALA A 46 -0.03 2.87 2.24
N GLU A 47 -1.27 2.94 1.73
CA GLU A 47 -1.74 2.02 0.70
C GLU A 47 -0.89 2.09 -0.57
N ILE A 48 -0.53 3.30 -1.01
CA ILE A 48 0.32 3.50 -2.19
C ILE A 48 1.71 2.89 -1.99
N LEU A 49 2.31 3.07 -0.82
CA LEU A 49 3.63 2.52 -0.50
C LEU A 49 3.61 0.99 -0.38
N LEU A 50 2.59 0.43 0.27
CA LEU A 50 2.39 -1.02 0.36
C LEU A 50 2.19 -1.65 -1.02
N TRP A 51 1.44 -0.98 -1.89
CA TRP A 51 1.28 -1.40 -3.27
C TRP A 51 2.61 -1.33 -4.03
N HIS A 52 3.44 -0.30 -3.81
CA HIS A 52 4.76 -0.20 -4.42
C HIS A 52 5.70 -1.34 -3.97
N VAL A 53 5.85 -1.53 -2.67
CA VAL A 53 6.74 -2.51 -2.04
C VAL A 53 6.39 -3.94 -2.44
N SER A 54 5.10 -4.25 -2.56
CA SER A 54 4.63 -5.56 -3.02
C SER A 54 4.79 -5.79 -4.54
N GLY A 55 5.58 -4.96 -5.22
CA GLY A 55 5.82 -5.05 -6.67
C GLY A 55 4.57 -4.76 -7.50
N ARG A 56 3.63 -3.99 -6.95
CA ARG A 56 2.34 -3.66 -7.56
C ARG A 56 1.46 -4.88 -7.86
N ALA A 57 1.75 -6.01 -7.23
CA ALA A 57 1.07 -7.28 -7.47
C ALA A 57 -0.23 -7.40 -6.66
N ASN A 58 -0.22 -6.89 -5.43
CA ASN A 58 -1.29 -7.07 -4.47
C ASN A 58 -1.85 -5.72 -4.02
N LEU A 59 -3.10 -5.45 -4.36
CA LEU A 59 -3.92 -4.45 -3.68
C LEU A 59 -4.81 -5.22 -2.72
N ASP A 60 -4.59 -5.06 -1.42
CA ASP A 60 -5.47 -5.65 -0.42
C ASP A 60 -6.84 -4.96 -0.51
N PRO A 61 -7.89 -5.67 -0.96
CA PRO A 61 -9.19 -5.06 -1.16
C PRO A 61 -9.96 -4.75 0.12
N GLN A 62 -9.55 -5.35 1.25
CA GLN A 62 -10.13 -5.08 2.57
C GLN A 62 -9.47 -3.86 3.22
N LYS A 63 -8.21 -3.58 2.86
CA LYS A 63 -7.46 -2.38 3.30
C LYS A 63 -7.57 -1.20 2.33
N PHE A 64 -8.21 -1.39 1.16
CA PHE A 64 -8.39 -0.36 0.15
C PHE A 64 -9.10 0.85 0.77
N VAL A 65 -8.36 1.94 0.98
CA VAL A 65 -8.95 3.21 1.37
C VAL A 65 -9.80 3.63 0.19
N ARG A 66 -11.07 4.00 0.45
CA ARG A 66 -11.94 4.48 -0.62
C ARG A 66 -11.37 5.78 -1.19
N ASN A 67 -10.58 5.60 -2.22
CA ASN A 67 -9.84 6.61 -2.94
C ASN A 67 -10.65 6.93 -4.19
N ASP A 68 -11.33 8.08 -4.19
CA ASP A 68 -12.04 8.59 -5.36
C ASP A 68 -11.10 9.41 -6.30
N ARG A 69 -9.79 9.19 -6.22
CA ARG A 69 -8.76 9.88 -7.02
C ARG A 69 -8.54 9.19 -8.36
N ALA A 70 -7.95 9.95 -9.29
CA ALA A 70 -7.55 9.45 -10.58
C ALA A 70 -6.24 8.64 -10.48
N GLY A 71 -6.07 7.60 -11.30
CA GLY A 71 -4.88 6.75 -11.27
C GLY A 71 -3.59 7.51 -11.58
N GLY A 72 -3.66 8.56 -12.41
CA GLY A 72 -2.51 9.44 -12.66
C GLY A 72 -2.02 10.17 -11.41
N ALA A 73 -2.93 10.62 -10.53
CA ALA A 73 -2.56 11.27 -9.28
C ALA A 73 -1.95 10.29 -8.28
N VAL A 74 -2.44 9.04 -8.27
CA VAL A 74 -1.86 7.96 -7.45
C VAL A 74 -0.43 7.64 -7.89
N LEU A 75 -0.17 7.57 -9.20
CA LEU A 75 1.18 7.33 -9.72
C LEU A 75 2.14 8.51 -9.45
N GLU A 76 1.64 9.73 -9.49
CA GLU A 76 2.44 10.91 -9.13
C GLU A 76 2.76 10.93 -7.63
N ARG A 77 1.77 10.63 -6.78
CA ARG A 77 1.97 10.51 -5.33
C ARG A 77 2.91 9.36 -4.97
N GLU A 78 2.80 8.23 -5.65
CA GLU A 78 3.75 7.10 -5.52
C GLU A 78 5.18 7.57 -5.76
N LYS A 79 5.44 8.24 -6.89
CA LYS A 79 6.78 8.74 -7.20
C LYS A 79 7.29 9.69 -6.13
N TYR A 80 6.46 10.64 -5.71
CA TYR A 80 6.79 11.58 -4.65
C TYR A 80 7.17 10.87 -3.35
N LEU A 81 6.35 9.91 -2.88
CA LEU A 81 6.66 9.17 -1.65
C LEU A 81 7.96 8.38 -1.79
N CYS A 82 8.19 7.73 -2.94
CA CYS A 82 9.39 6.94 -3.23
C CYS A 82 10.68 7.75 -3.42
N GLU A 83 10.65 9.08 -3.42
CA GLU A 83 11.86 9.91 -3.39
C GLU A 83 12.66 9.74 -2.09
N ASP A 84 11.99 9.38 -0.99
CA ASP A 84 12.64 9.00 0.26
C ASP A 84 12.91 7.50 0.28
N ALA A 85 14.16 7.13 0.02
CA ALA A 85 14.61 5.75 0.00
C ALA A 85 14.54 5.09 1.38
N GLU A 86 14.76 5.84 2.47
CA GLU A 86 14.72 5.31 3.84
C GLU A 86 13.28 4.95 4.24
N LEU A 87 12.31 5.78 3.82
CA LEU A 87 10.89 5.47 3.96
C LEU A 87 10.54 4.17 3.24
N VAL A 88 10.94 4.03 1.98
CA VAL A 88 10.64 2.82 1.18
C VAL A 88 11.27 1.57 1.81
N GLU A 89 12.53 1.65 2.24
CA GLU A 89 13.21 0.55 2.91
C GLU A 89 12.52 0.17 4.23
N THR A 90 12.10 1.16 5.01
CA THR A 90 11.38 0.95 6.27
C THR A 90 10.07 0.20 6.05
N VAL A 91 9.26 0.64 5.07
CA VAL A 91 8.01 -0.03 4.72
C VAL A 91 8.27 -1.46 4.22
N ALA A 92 9.30 -1.67 3.39
CA ALA A 92 9.68 -2.99 2.90
C ALA A 92 10.08 -3.96 4.03
N ARG A 93 10.82 -3.48 5.02
CA ARG A 93 11.20 -4.26 6.20
C ARG A 93 10.00 -4.63 7.06
N ILE A 94 9.05 -3.72 7.25
CA ILE A 94 7.82 -3.98 8.01
C ILE A 94 6.99 -5.05 7.29
N GLU A 95 6.81 -4.93 5.99
CA GLU A 95 6.07 -5.91 5.18
C GLU A 95 6.72 -7.30 5.20
N GLU A 96 8.05 -7.37 5.06
CA GLU A 96 8.75 -8.66 5.14
C GLU A 96 8.63 -9.30 6.52
N ARG A 97 8.69 -8.51 7.60
CA ARG A 97 8.45 -9.01 8.96
C ARG A 97 7.03 -9.61 9.08
N LEU A 98 6.02 -8.90 8.60
CA LEU A 98 4.63 -9.39 8.61
C LEU A 98 4.47 -10.67 7.78
N ARG A 99 5.12 -10.73 6.61
CA ARG A 99 5.12 -11.92 5.76
C ARG A 99 5.69 -13.14 6.48
N LEU A 100 6.78 -12.97 7.24
CA LEU A 100 7.39 -14.06 8.01
C LEU A 100 6.46 -14.54 9.14
N ILE A 101 5.82 -13.62 9.88
CA ILE A 101 4.85 -13.97 10.94
C ILE A 101 3.66 -14.76 10.37
N LEU A 102 3.13 -14.32 9.23
CA LEU A 102 2.03 -15.03 8.56
C LEU A 102 2.46 -16.41 8.05
N LEU A 103 3.68 -16.54 7.55
CA LEU A 103 4.24 -17.83 7.14
C LEU A 103 4.36 -18.79 8.33
N GLU A 104 4.82 -18.30 9.48
CA GLU A 104 4.91 -19.09 10.72
C GLU A 104 3.52 -19.54 11.20
N HIS A 105 2.54 -18.64 11.15
CA HIS A 105 1.14 -18.97 11.45
C HIS A 105 0.60 -20.07 10.53
N ASP A 106 0.85 -19.97 9.23
CA ASP A 106 0.37 -20.93 8.23
C ASP A 106 1.02 -22.32 8.35
N MET A 107 2.17 -22.41 9.03
CA MET A 107 2.83 -23.67 9.34
C MET A 107 2.23 -24.41 10.56
N ILE A 108 1.31 -23.78 11.31
CA ILE A 108 0.69 -24.41 12.47
C ILE A 108 -0.37 -25.41 12.00
N ASP A 109 -0.25 -26.66 12.46
CA ASP A 109 -1.29 -27.66 12.28
C ASP A 109 -2.51 -27.33 13.15
N THR A 110 -3.46 -26.63 12.54
CA THR A 110 -4.71 -26.19 13.19
C THR A 110 -5.57 -27.34 13.70
N GLU A 111 -5.44 -28.55 13.16
CA GLU A 111 -6.19 -29.72 13.61
C GLU A 111 -5.55 -30.37 14.84
N ALA A 112 -4.22 -30.29 14.94
CA ALA A 112 -3.46 -30.81 16.07
C ALA A 112 -3.45 -29.88 17.29
N ASP A 113 -3.38 -28.56 17.09
CA ASP A 113 -3.31 -27.59 18.20
C ASP A 113 -4.09 -26.29 17.93
N THR A 114 -5.40 -26.38 18.17
CA THR A 114 -6.33 -25.24 18.05
C THR A 114 -5.99 -24.06 18.97
N VAL A 115 -5.32 -24.28 20.10
CA VAL A 115 -4.94 -23.22 21.04
C VAL A 115 -3.74 -22.45 20.50
N MET A 116 -2.71 -23.16 20.02
CA MET A 116 -1.57 -22.53 19.36
C MET A 116 -1.98 -21.76 18.10
N ALA A 117 -2.84 -22.36 17.25
CA ALA A 117 -3.37 -21.70 16.06
C ALA A 117 -4.10 -20.39 16.41
N ARG A 118 -4.96 -20.43 17.44
CA ARG A 118 -5.67 -19.23 17.89
C ARG A 118 -4.72 -18.17 18.43
N GLN A 119 -3.71 -18.57 19.20
CA GLN A 119 -2.73 -17.63 19.78
C GLN A 119 -1.90 -16.95 18.68
N ALA A 120 -1.42 -17.72 17.71
CA ALA A 120 -0.68 -17.20 16.57
C ALA A 120 -1.54 -16.25 15.71
N ALA A 121 -2.83 -16.55 15.53
CA ALA A 121 -3.75 -15.65 14.82
C ALA A 121 -3.95 -14.30 15.55
N ILE A 122 -3.97 -14.31 16.88
CA ILE A 122 -4.05 -13.08 17.70
C ILE A 122 -2.76 -12.27 17.55
N GLU A 123 -1.61 -12.94 17.61
CA GLU A 123 -0.30 -12.31 17.46
C GLU A 123 -0.10 -11.70 16.07
N ALA A 124 -0.43 -12.45 15.01
CA ALA A 124 -0.38 -11.95 13.64
C ALA A 124 -1.23 -10.68 13.46
N ARG A 125 -2.48 -10.67 13.95
CA ARG A 125 -3.34 -9.47 13.88
C ARG A 125 -2.79 -8.30 14.67
N ARG A 126 -2.17 -8.56 15.81
CA ARG A 126 -1.55 -7.51 16.63
C ARG A 126 -0.36 -6.90 15.90
N GLU A 127 0.49 -7.74 15.31
CA GLU A 127 1.65 -7.29 14.55
C GLU A 127 1.24 -6.56 13.27
N GLU A 128 0.19 -7.00 12.56
CA GLU A 128 -0.38 -6.24 11.44
C GLU A 128 -0.81 -4.83 11.87
N GLY A 129 -1.48 -4.71 13.02
CA GLY A 129 -1.87 -3.42 13.58
C GLY A 129 -0.69 -2.54 13.96
N ASN A 130 0.32 -3.11 14.61
CA ASN A 130 1.55 -2.41 15.00
C ASN A 130 2.34 -1.94 13.76
N GLY A 131 2.51 -2.81 12.77
CA GLY A 131 3.20 -2.51 11.53
C GLY A 131 2.54 -1.37 10.76
N LEU A 132 1.21 -1.31 10.74
CA LEU A 132 0.49 -0.20 10.11
C LEU A 132 0.73 1.13 10.83
N VAL A 133 0.76 1.12 12.17
CA VAL A 133 1.09 2.32 12.97
C VAL A 133 2.52 2.77 12.70
N GLU A 134 3.49 1.84 12.64
CA GLU A 134 4.87 2.14 12.30
C GLU A 134 5.00 2.77 10.90
N ILE A 135 4.27 2.24 9.91
CA ILE A 135 4.22 2.82 8.55
C ILE A 135 3.66 4.25 8.60
N TYR A 136 2.56 4.48 9.33
CA TYR A 136 1.96 5.81 9.46
C TYR A 136 2.94 6.82 10.08
N THR A 137 3.65 6.42 11.14
CA THR A 137 4.68 7.26 11.76
C THR A 137 5.81 7.57 10.79
N ALA A 138 6.33 6.56 10.09
CA ALA A 138 7.41 6.75 9.12
C ALA A 138 7.02 7.71 7.99
N ILE A 139 5.79 7.61 7.46
CA ILE A 139 5.26 8.53 6.46
C ILE A 139 5.19 9.95 7.01
N GLN A 140 4.62 10.13 8.21
CA GLN A 140 4.48 11.45 8.82
C GLN A 140 5.83 12.11 9.08
N ASP A 141 6.82 11.35 9.54
CA ASP A 141 8.16 11.85 9.81
C ASP A 141 8.90 12.22 8.50
N SER A 142 8.79 11.39 7.45
CA SER A 142 9.31 11.70 6.12
C SER A 142 8.71 12.99 5.54
N LEU A 143 7.38 13.15 5.63
CA LEU A 143 6.70 14.34 5.12
C LEU A 143 7.11 15.62 5.88
N LYS A 144 7.20 15.55 7.21
CA LYS A 144 7.65 16.68 8.04
C LYS A 144 9.09 17.09 7.75
N ALA A 145 9.99 16.11 7.58
CA ALA A 145 11.39 16.39 7.25
C ALA A 145 11.51 17.19 5.94
N ARG A 146 10.75 16.80 4.92
CA ARG A 146 10.73 17.49 3.62
C ARG A 146 10.10 18.88 3.69
N GLU A 147 9.08 19.06 4.52
CA GLU A 147 8.49 20.40 4.76
C GLU A 147 9.53 21.34 5.40
N ALA A 148 10.29 20.87 6.38
CA ALA A 148 11.37 21.64 7.00
C ALA A 148 12.48 22.01 6.00
N ASP A 149 12.90 21.06 5.15
CA ASP A 149 13.91 21.30 4.12
C ASP A 149 13.46 22.36 3.10
N ALA A 150 12.17 22.36 2.73
CA ALA A 150 11.60 23.34 1.81
C ALA A 150 11.51 24.76 2.40
N GLU A 151 11.27 24.89 3.71
CA GLU A 151 11.25 26.16 4.42
C GLU A 151 12.67 26.75 4.58
N GLU A 152 13.69 25.92 4.83
CA GLU A 152 15.09 26.38 4.89
C GLU A 152 15.60 26.92 3.55
N HIS A 153 15.21 26.29 2.43
CA HIS A 153 15.62 26.71 1.09
C HIS A 153 14.91 27.98 0.60
N THR A 154 13.73 28.31 1.15
CA THR A 154 12.97 29.52 0.79
C THR A 154 13.30 30.73 1.67
N GLY A 155 13.88 30.51 2.85
CA GLY A 155 14.33 31.57 3.77
C GLY A 155 15.71 32.18 3.49
N GLN A 156 16.42 31.74 2.43
CA GLN A 156 17.76 32.23 2.05
C GLN A 156 17.75 33.30 0.92
N VAL A 157 16.72 34.15 0.84
CA VAL A 157 16.64 35.26 -0.15
C VAL A 157 16.80 36.63 0.51
#